data_AF-A0A1B8XV59-F1
#
_entry.id   AF-A0A1B8XV59-F1
#
_cell.length_a   1.000
_cell.length_b   1.000
_cell.length_c   1.000
_cell.angle_alpha   90.00
_cell.angle_beta   90.00
_cell.angle_gamma   90.00
#
_symmetry.space_group_name_H-M   'P 1'
#
loop_
_entity.id
_entity.type
_entity.pdbx_description
1 polymer ?
#
loop_
_entity_poly.entity_id
_entity_poly.type
_entity_poly.pdbx_seq_one_letter_code
_entity_poly.pdbx_strand_id
1 'polypeptide(L)'
;MPDTACNVSFEVEDVPGLYRHLVDEGCQLLLPPTELHDDFGSVTYCIVKSVVGNVSHTLIDRRHYKASFLPGFKYLKNNTNNLSSGNLTHVDHIAYACPFGTSPSILEWYRRCFGFQHFPLYKGEDPERGLEITGHRIGLRLTSLVCPRLGEGCKLVLAESLPQEGINQVDQFIEHHTDGGFAEPLFSKNSVFLELIERRSAEGFGEGNIRALWRSMQDLQEDLTVKEHEAQ
;
A
#
# COMPACT_ATOMS: atom_id res chain seq x y z
N MET A 1 5.00 17.90 11.09
CA MET A 1 4.34 16.58 11.00
C MET A 1 4.28 16.24 9.52
N PRO A 2 4.86 15.12 9.04
CA PRO A 2 4.73 14.74 7.64
C PRO A 2 3.31 14.25 7.35
N ASP A 3 2.73 14.70 6.24
CA ASP A 3 1.44 14.22 5.74
C ASP A 3 1.61 12.79 5.20
N THR A 4 0.76 11.87 5.62
CA THR A 4 0.83 10.46 5.19
C THR A 4 -0.56 9.90 4.88
N ALA A 5 -0.60 8.85 4.05
CA ALA A 5 -1.83 8.13 3.76
C ALA A 5 -2.36 7.44 5.03
N CYS A 6 -3.65 7.61 5.30
CA CYS A 6 -4.33 6.99 6.44
C CYS A 6 -5.50 6.08 6.02
N ASN A 7 -5.86 6.08 4.73
CA ASN A 7 -6.96 5.29 4.22
C ASN A 7 -6.67 4.77 2.82
N VAL A 8 -6.92 3.49 2.60
CA VAL A 8 -6.91 2.85 1.28
C VAL A 8 -8.29 2.26 1.04
N SER A 9 -9.02 2.84 0.09
CA SER A 9 -10.37 2.41 -0.23
C SER A 9 -10.39 1.28 -1.25
N PHE A 10 -11.23 0.28 -1.02
CA PHE A 10 -11.47 -0.81 -1.97
C PHE A 10 -12.93 -0.77 -2.45
N GLU A 11 -13.11 -0.78 -3.77
CA GLU A 11 -14.42 -0.98 -4.37
C GLU A 11 -14.78 -2.47 -4.32
N VAL A 12 -15.95 -2.80 -3.79
CA VAL A 12 -16.43 -4.17 -3.55
C VAL A 12 -17.90 -4.33 -3.93
N GLU A 13 -18.33 -5.56 -4.16
CA GLU A 13 -19.71 -5.86 -4.56
C GLU A 13 -20.67 -6.19 -3.40
N ASP A 14 -20.20 -6.47 -2.18
CA ASP A 14 -21.09 -6.76 -1.05
C ASP A 14 -20.45 -6.28 0.25
N VAL A 15 -20.61 -4.99 0.54
CA VAL A 15 -20.11 -4.38 1.78
C VAL A 15 -20.68 -5.07 3.02
N PRO A 16 -22.01 -5.31 3.15
CA PRO A 16 -22.54 -6.03 4.30
C PRO A 16 -22.01 -7.45 4.47
N GLY A 17 -21.83 -8.20 3.37
CA GLY A 17 -21.24 -9.54 3.37
C GLY A 17 -19.79 -9.56 3.81
N LEU A 18 -18.96 -8.71 3.19
CA LEU A 18 -17.55 -8.60 3.54
C LEU A 18 -17.38 -8.07 4.97
N TYR A 19 -18.22 -7.14 5.41
CA TYR A 19 -18.22 -6.68 6.80
C TYR A 19 -18.48 -7.82 7.79
N ARG A 20 -19.50 -8.66 7.54
CA ARG A 20 -19.78 -9.83 8.39
C ARG A 20 -18.60 -10.80 8.45
N HIS A 21 -17.99 -11.09 7.30
CA HIS A 21 -16.76 -11.89 7.24
C HIS A 21 -15.63 -11.29 8.09
N LEU A 22 -15.42 -9.97 8.01
CA LEU A 22 -14.39 -9.29 8.81
C LEU A 22 -14.69 -9.29 10.31
N VAL A 23 -15.97 -9.27 10.72
CA VAL A 23 -16.37 -9.50 12.13
C VAL A 23 -15.92 -10.88 12.57
N ASP A 24 -16.22 -11.91 11.78
CA ASP A 24 -15.91 -13.31 12.09
C ASP A 24 -14.40 -13.56 12.16
N GLU A 25 -13.62 -12.85 11.34
CA GLU A 25 -12.14 -12.86 11.37
C GLU A 25 -11.54 -12.07 12.56
N GLY A 26 -12.36 -11.37 13.35
CA GLY A 26 -11.93 -10.63 14.54
C GLY A 26 -11.30 -9.26 14.24
N CYS A 27 -11.59 -8.67 13.07
CA CYS A 27 -11.06 -7.36 12.71
C CYS A 27 -11.66 -6.24 13.56
N GLN A 28 -10.88 -5.18 13.80
CA GLN A 28 -11.40 -3.97 14.44
C GLN A 28 -12.18 -3.14 13.42
N LEU A 29 -13.49 -2.97 13.67
CA LEU A 29 -14.41 -2.28 12.77
C LEU A 29 -14.64 -0.86 13.28
N LEU A 30 -14.37 0.13 12.42
CA LEU A 30 -14.42 1.55 12.75
C LEU A 30 -15.79 2.16 12.39
N LEU A 31 -16.41 1.68 11.31
CA LEU A 31 -17.74 2.10 10.89
C LEU A 31 -18.50 0.89 10.30
N PRO A 32 -19.71 0.56 10.80
CA PRO A 32 -20.54 -0.48 10.22
C PRO A 32 -21.07 -0.08 8.82
N PRO A 33 -21.63 -1.03 8.04
CA PRO A 33 -22.23 -0.74 6.74
C PRO A 33 -23.23 0.42 6.85
N THR A 34 -22.93 1.50 6.14
CA THR A 34 -23.66 2.75 6.15
C THR A 34 -23.99 3.13 4.72
N GLU A 35 -25.22 3.54 4.46
CA GLU A 35 -25.64 3.99 3.13
C GLU A 35 -25.60 5.54 3.06
N LEU A 36 -25.04 6.05 1.96
CA LEU A 36 -25.12 7.44 1.55
C LEU A 36 -26.00 7.53 0.30
N HIS A 37 -26.79 8.60 0.19
CA HIS A 37 -27.71 8.80 -0.93
C HIS A 37 -27.73 10.26 -1.38
N ASP A 38 -27.82 10.46 -2.69
CA ASP A 38 -28.18 11.74 -3.32
C ASP A 38 -28.94 11.51 -4.64
N ASP A 39 -29.15 12.57 -5.41
CA ASP A 39 -29.89 12.54 -6.69
C ASP A 39 -29.32 11.56 -7.74
N PHE A 40 -28.07 11.10 -7.58
CA PHE A 40 -27.38 10.19 -8.50
C PHE A 40 -27.39 8.72 -8.05
N GLY A 41 -28.03 8.39 -6.91
CA GLY A 41 -28.20 7.02 -6.43
C GLY A 41 -27.68 6.81 -5.01
N SER A 42 -27.34 5.57 -4.65
CA SER A 42 -26.79 5.24 -3.33
C SER A 42 -25.44 4.53 -3.37
N VAL A 43 -24.64 4.78 -2.33
CA VAL A 43 -23.36 4.13 -2.07
C VAL A 43 -23.43 3.51 -0.68
N THR A 44 -23.12 2.22 -0.57
CA THR A 44 -22.92 1.57 0.73
C THR A 44 -21.44 1.50 1.04
N TYR A 45 -21.04 1.84 2.26
CA TYR A 45 -19.64 1.74 2.67
C TYR A 45 -19.49 1.33 4.14
N CYS A 46 -18.34 0.77 4.48
CA CYS A 46 -17.94 0.52 5.87
C CYS A 46 -16.44 0.81 6.03
N ILE A 47 -15.96 0.92 7.27
CA ILE A 47 -14.55 1.20 7.55
C ILE A 47 -14.02 0.15 8.53
N VAL A 48 -12.91 -0.50 8.15
CA VAL A 48 -12.18 -1.46 8.97
C VAL A 48 -10.76 -0.96 9.22
N LYS A 49 -10.24 -1.20 10.42
CA LYS A 49 -8.85 -0.89 10.75
C LYS A 49 -7.94 -1.90 10.05
N SER A 50 -6.88 -1.43 9.41
CA SER A 50 -5.85 -2.32 8.84
C SER A 50 -4.95 -2.88 9.94
N VAL A 51 -4.36 -4.06 9.70
CA VAL A 51 -3.22 -4.57 10.47
C VAL A 51 -1.96 -3.71 10.29
N VAL A 52 -1.93 -2.86 9.26
CA VAL A 52 -0.81 -2.00 8.90
C VAL A 52 -0.95 -0.61 9.54
N GLY A 53 -0.40 -0.44 10.73
CA GLY A 53 -0.17 0.87 11.37
C GLY A 53 -1.41 1.77 11.49
N ASN A 54 -1.31 3.03 11.04
CA ASN A 54 -2.43 4.00 11.03
C ASN A 54 -3.46 3.76 9.92
N VAL A 55 -3.20 2.86 8.97
CA VAL A 55 -4.08 2.68 7.80
C VAL A 55 -5.43 2.11 8.21
N SER A 56 -6.48 2.58 7.55
CA SER A 56 -7.81 1.99 7.55
C SER A 56 -8.24 1.67 6.13
N HIS A 57 -9.16 0.73 5.97
CA HIS A 57 -9.74 0.41 4.68
C HIS A 57 -11.20 0.82 4.64
N THR A 58 -11.55 1.69 3.68
CA THR A 58 -12.94 1.99 3.36
C THR A 58 -13.41 1.04 2.27
N LEU A 59 -14.37 0.18 2.58
CA LEU A 59 -14.98 -0.72 1.61
C LEU A 59 -16.19 -0.02 1.02
N ILE A 60 -16.29 0.06 -0.31
CA ILE A 60 -17.27 0.90 -0.99
C ILE A 60 -17.97 0.06 -2.07
N ASP A 61 -19.30 -0.03 -2.00
CA ASP A 61 -20.15 -0.50 -3.10
C ASP A 61 -20.86 0.70 -3.73
N ARG A 62 -20.52 0.97 -5.00
CA ARG A 62 -21.09 2.08 -5.78
C ARG A 62 -21.94 1.61 -6.97
N ARG A 63 -22.30 0.33 -7.06
CA ARG A 63 -23.03 -0.21 -8.24
C ARG A 63 -24.38 0.47 -8.47
N HIS A 64 -24.94 1.08 -7.44
CA HIS A 64 -26.20 1.83 -7.49
C HIS A 64 -26.01 3.36 -7.58
N TYR A 65 -24.80 3.84 -7.85
CA TYR A 65 -24.44 5.27 -7.92
C TYR A 65 -23.89 5.65 -9.30
N LYS A 66 -24.34 6.79 -9.84
CA LYS A 66 -24.05 7.17 -11.24
C LYS A 66 -23.12 8.37 -11.43
N ALA A 67 -22.85 9.15 -10.38
CA ALA A 67 -21.95 10.29 -10.50
C ALA A 67 -20.47 9.87 -10.44
N SER A 68 -19.57 10.80 -10.75
CA SER A 68 -18.14 10.53 -10.94
C SER A 68 -17.34 10.25 -9.65
N PHE A 69 -17.92 10.50 -8.48
CA PHE A 69 -17.23 10.30 -7.20
C PHE A 69 -18.15 9.65 -6.15
N LEU A 70 -18.55 10.39 -5.12
CA LEU A 70 -19.38 9.91 -4.01
C LEU A 70 -20.43 10.96 -3.62
N PRO A 71 -21.53 10.57 -2.95
CA PRO A 71 -22.53 11.50 -2.46
C PRO A 71 -21.94 12.63 -1.62
N GLY A 72 -22.44 13.84 -1.81
CA GLY A 72 -22.00 15.03 -1.06
C GLY A 72 -20.78 15.76 -1.64
N PHE A 73 -20.12 15.19 -2.66
CA PHE A 73 -19.04 15.89 -3.38
C PHE A 73 -19.57 16.67 -4.58
N LYS A 74 -19.01 17.85 -4.81
CA LYS A 74 -19.34 18.70 -5.96
C LYS A 74 -18.21 18.65 -6.98
N TYR A 75 -18.56 18.36 -8.23
CA TYR A 75 -17.62 18.44 -9.33
C TYR A 75 -17.14 19.88 -9.54
N LEU A 76 -15.82 20.09 -9.52
CA LEU A 76 -15.20 21.38 -9.86
C LEU A 76 -14.71 21.33 -11.30
N LYS A 77 -15.24 22.20 -12.16
CA LYS A 77 -14.71 22.39 -13.52
C LYS A 77 -13.36 23.10 -13.42
N ASN A 78 -12.27 22.40 -13.71
CA ASN A 78 -10.94 23.00 -13.83
C ASN A 78 -10.69 23.50 -15.27
N ASN A 79 -10.31 24.79 -15.39
CA ASN A 79 -9.84 25.40 -16.64
C ASN A 79 -8.33 25.16 -16.84
N THR A 80 -7.88 23.91 -16.89
CA THR A 80 -6.46 23.58 -17.11
C THR A 80 -6.19 23.28 -18.58
N ASN A 81 -6.13 24.33 -19.40
CA ASN A 81 -5.89 24.23 -20.85
C ASN A 81 -4.42 24.08 -21.28
N ASN A 82 -3.45 23.79 -20.39
CA ASN A 82 -2.02 23.90 -20.74
C ASN A 82 -1.06 22.91 -20.05
N LEU A 83 -1.52 21.72 -19.66
CA LEU A 83 -0.60 20.66 -19.22
C LEU A 83 -0.65 19.54 -20.26
N SER A 84 0.50 19.28 -20.90
CA SER A 84 0.72 18.08 -21.71
C SER A 84 0.38 16.87 -20.84
N SER A 85 -0.77 16.26 -21.11
CA SER A 85 -1.35 15.21 -20.29
C SER A 85 -0.57 13.92 -20.47
N GLY A 86 0.38 13.67 -19.58
CA GLY A 86 0.73 12.29 -19.23
C GLY A 86 -0.53 11.63 -18.68
N ASN A 87 -1.02 10.58 -19.34
CA ASN A 87 -2.24 9.91 -18.93
C ASN A 87 -1.93 8.96 -17.76
N LEU A 88 -1.98 9.47 -16.53
CA LEU A 88 -2.10 8.60 -15.36
C LEU A 88 -3.50 7.97 -15.38
N THR A 89 -3.58 6.66 -15.56
CA THR A 89 -4.85 5.95 -15.76
C THR A 89 -5.38 5.32 -14.47
N HIS A 90 -4.50 4.80 -13.63
CA HIS A 90 -4.86 4.10 -12.39
C HIS A 90 -3.68 4.04 -11.41
N VAL A 91 -3.96 3.60 -10.17
CA VAL A 91 -2.94 3.19 -9.19
C VAL A 91 -2.62 1.73 -9.43
N ASP A 92 -1.36 1.40 -9.73
CA ASP A 92 -0.93 0.04 -10.06
C ASP A 92 -0.85 -0.88 -8.82
N HIS A 93 -0.20 -0.40 -7.77
CA HIS A 93 -0.01 -1.15 -6.54
C HIS A 93 0.20 -0.20 -5.36
N ILE A 94 0.12 -0.75 -4.14
CA ILE A 94 0.40 -0.03 -2.89
C ILE A 94 1.55 -0.74 -2.19
N ALA A 95 2.61 -0.01 -1.89
CA ALA A 95 3.75 -0.53 -1.16
C ALA A 95 3.71 -0.10 0.31
N TYR A 96 3.83 -1.06 1.22
CA TYR A 96 3.90 -0.83 2.66
C TYR A 96 5.30 -1.12 3.18
N ALA A 97 5.89 -0.12 3.86
CA ALA A 97 7.04 -0.34 4.74
C ALA A 97 6.58 -1.08 6.00
N CYS A 98 7.20 -2.23 6.25
CA CYS A 98 6.85 -3.15 7.33
C CYS A 98 8.06 -3.31 8.27
N PRO A 99 7.84 -3.29 9.59
CA PRO A 99 8.88 -3.64 10.55
C PRO A 99 9.43 -5.04 10.30
N PHE A 100 10.71 -5.22 10.63
CA PHE A 100 11.40 -6.50 10.48
C PHE A 100 10.59 -7.69 11.02
N GLY A 101 10.37 -8.70 10.17
CA GLY A 101 9.73 -9.96 10.54
C GLY A 101 8.21 -9.90 10.62
N THR A 102 7.59 -8.76 10.30
CA THR A 102 6.13 -8.60 10.37
C THR A 102 5.42 -8.94 9.06
N SER A 103 6.14 -8.95 7.92
CA SER A 103 5.54 -9.18 6.61
C SER A 103 4.68 -10.47 6.54
N PRO A 104 5.08 -11.63 7.13
CA PRO A 104 4.25 -12.84 7.05
C PRO A 104 2.89 -12.70 7.73
N SER A 105 2.83 -12.00 8.86
CA SER A 105 1.57 -11.78 9.60
C SER A 105 0.62 -10.84 8.84
N ILE A 106 1.18 -9.84 8.16
CA ILE A 106 0.42 -8.89 7.33
C ILE A 106 -0.13 -9.61 6.09
N LEU A 107 0.70 -10.44 5.44
CA LEU A 107 0.26 -11.26 4.29
C LEU A 107 -0.93 -12.13 4.67
N GLU A 108 -0.82 -12.85 5.79
CA GLU A 108 -1.87 -13.74 6.27
C GLU A 108 -3.16 -13.01 6.62
N TRP A 109 -3.06 -11.80 7.21
CA TRP A 109 -4.23 -10.98 7.49
C TRP A 109 -4.98 -10.59 6.21
N TYR A 110 -4.28 -10.10 5.18
CA TYR A 110 -4.92 -9.76 3.90
C TYR A 110 -5.50 -10.99 3.18
N ARG A 111 -4.83 -12.15 3.29
CA ARG A 111 -5.32 -13.41 2.75
C ARG A 111 -6.63 -13.83 3.41
N ARG A 112 -6.70 -13.82 4.74
CA ARG A 112 -7.89 -14.20 5.51
C ARG A 112 -9.03 -13.19 5.36
N CYS A 113 -8.73 -11.91 5.48
CA CYS A 113 -9.74 -10.84 5.54
C CYS A 113 -10.34 -10.51 4.17
N PHE A 114 -9.53 -10.54 3.11
CA PHE A 114 -9.93 -10.04 1.78
C PHE A 114 -9.77 -11.08 0.68
N GLY A 115 -9.12 -12.21 0.96
CA GLY A 115 -8.85 -13.25 -0.04
C GLY A 115 -7.75 -12.85 -1.02
N PHE A 116 -6.80 -12.01 -0.61
CA PHE A 116 -5.58 -11.77 -1.38
C PHE A 116 -4.79 -13.06 -1.53
N GLN A 117 -4.05 -13.18 -2.62
CA GLN A 117 -3.22 -14.33 -2.94
C GLN A 117 -1.80 -13.88 -3.23
N HIS A 118 -0.82 -14.74 -2.99
CA HIS A 118 0.56 -14.46 -3.35
C HIS A 118 0.68 -14.15 -4.84
N PHE A 119 1.41 -13.08 -5.17
CA PHE A 119 1.72 -12.70 -6.54
C PHE A 119 3.24 -12.58 -6.69
N PRO A 120 3.88 -13.47 -7.46
CA PRO A 120 5.34 -13.52 -7.54
C PRO A 120 5.88 -12.26 -8.23
N LEU A 121 6.95 -11.68 -7.67
CA LEU A 121 7.68 -10.55 -8.26
C LEU A 121 8.52 -10.99 -9.46
N TYR A 122 8.95 -12.26 -9.49
CA TYR A 122 9.71 -12.87 -10.58
C TYR A 122 9.43 -14.37 -10.77
N LYS A 123 9.85 -14.91 -11.92
CA LYS A 123 9.63 -16.32 -12.25
C LYS A 123 10.50 -17.22 -11.38
N GLY A 124 9.88 -18.16 -10.67
CA GLY A 124 10.57 -19.10 -9.79
C GLY A 124 10.84 -18.55 -8.39
N GLU A 125 10.17 -17.46 -8.01
CA GLU A 125 10.16 -16.95 -6.64
C GLU A 125 9.66 -18.00 -5.65
N ASP A 126 10.30 -18.04 -4.48
CA ASP A 126 9.82 -18.77 -3.31
C ASP A 126 8.80 -17.89 -2.57
N PRO A 127 7.52 -18.26 -2.49
CA PRO A 127 6.47 -17.45 -1.88
C PRO A 127 6.70 -17.10 -0.40
N GLU A 128 7.47 -17.92 0.33
CA GLU A 128 7.75 -17.67 1.75
C GLU A 128 8.88 -16.67 1.95
N ARG A 129 9.79 -16.57 0.98
CA ARG A 129 10.95 -15.66 1.04
C ARG A 129 10.74 -14.37 0.26
N GLY A 130 9.95 -14.42 -0.80
CA GLY A 130 9.81 -13.32 -1.75
C GLY A 130 11.13 -12.99 -2.46
N LEU A 131 11.31 -11.72 -2.81
CA LEU A 131 12.54 -11.21 -3.39
C LEU A 131 13.45 -10.63 -2.31
N GLU A 132 14.64 -11.20 -2.17
CA GLU A 132 15.68 -10.68 -1.29
C GLU A 132 16.76 -9.93 -2.11
N ILE A 133 17.08 -8.72 -1.69
CA ILE A 133 18.11 -7.86 -2.26
C ILE A 133 19.10 -7.54 -1.15
N THR A 134 20.34 -8.01 -1.31
CA THR A 134 21.43 -7.78 -0.36
C THR A 134 22.46 -6.85 -0.99
N GLY A 135 22.93 -5.85 -0.23
CA GLY A 135 24.08 -5.01 -0.59
C GLY A 135 25.13 -4.98 0.52
N HIS A 136 26.00 -3.96 0.51
CA HIS A 136 27.02 -3.83 1.54
C HIS A 136 26.39 -3.47 2.89
N ARG A 137 26.20 -4.51 3.73
CA ARG A 137 25.68 -4.41 5.10
C ARG A 137 24.23 -3.92 5.20
N ILE A 138 23.43 -3.96 4.14
CA ILE A 138 22.01 -3.58 4.14
C ILE A 138 21.25 -4.47 3.16
N GLY A 139 19.98 -4.77 3.47
CA GLY A 139 19.20 -5.66 2.63
C GLY A 139 17.71 -5.52 2.85
N LEU A 140 16.99 -5.92 1.82
CA LEU A 140 15.57 -5.70 1.66
C LEU A 140 14.91 -7.01 1.23
N ARG A 141 13.80 -7.34 1.88
CA ARG A 141 12.85 -8.34 1.43
C ARG A 141 11.61 -7.66 0.90
N LEU A 142 11.16 -8.10 -0.26
CA LEU A 142 9.87 -7.74 -0.84
C LEU A 142 9.00 -8.99 -0.99
N THR A 143 7.75 -8.89 -0.54
CA THR A 143 6.70 -9.88 -0.85
C THR A 143 5.51 -9.16 -1.46
N SER A 144 4.71 -9.89 -2.24
CA SER A 144 3.60 -9.28 -2.97
C SER A 144 2.33 -10.13 -2.94
N LEU A 145 1.20 -9.43 -2.92
CA LEU A 145 -0.13 -10.00 -2.97
C LEU A 145 -0.94 -9.35 -4.09
N VAL A 146 -1.89 -10.10 -4.64
CA VAL A 146 -2.93 -9.61 -5.54
C VAL A 146 -4.31 -10.03 -5.06
N CYS A 147 -5.31 -9.17 -5.21
CA CYS A 147 -6.71 -9.56 -5.06
C CYS A 147 -7.43 -9.47 -6.41
N PRO A 148 -7.69 -10.61 -7.08
CA PRO A 148 -8.39 -10.63 -8.36
C PRO A 148 -9.83 -10.08 -8.31
N ARG A 149 -10.41 -10.00 -7.10
CA ARG A 149 -11.79 -9.54 -6.87
C ARG A 149 -11.89 -8.03 -6.64
N LEU A 150 -10.76 -7.32 -6.55
CA LEU A 150 -10.71 -5.88 -6.28
C LEU A 150 -10.09 -5.14 -7.47
N GLY A 151 -10.88 -4.32 -8.16
CA GLY A 151 -10.43 -3.50 -9.30
C GLY A 151 -9.78 -4.30 -10.43
N GLU A 152 -8.83 -3.70 -11.15
CA GLU A 152 -7.99 -4.36 -12.18
C GLU A 152 -6.92 -5.30 -11.58
N GLY A 153 -7.22 -5.95 -10.45
CA GLY A 153 -6.27 -6.79 -9.72
C GLY A 153 -5.36 -5.95 -8.82
N CYS A 154 -5.93 -5.37 -7.77
CA CYS A 154 -5.20 -4.60 -6.75
C CYS A 154 -4.01 -5.40 -6.21
N LYS A 155 -2.81 -4.81 -6.31
CA LYS A 155 -1.56 -5.39 -5.82
C LYS A 155 -1.08 -4.67 -4.57
N LEU A 156 -0.63 -5.43 -3.57
CA LEU A 156 0.06 -4.93 -2.39
C LEU A 156 1.49 -5.46 -2.39
N VAL A 157 2.45 -4.59 -2.12
CA VAL A 157 3.86 -4.96 -1.94
C VAL A 157 4.24 -4.66 -0.50
N LEU A 158 4.83 -5.64 0.20
CA LEU A 158 5.35 -5.45 1.55
C LEU A 158 6.86 -5.41 1.49
N ALA A 159 7.44 -4.38 2.08
CA ALA A 159 8.88 -4.16 2.14
C ALA A 159 9.35 -4.22 3.60
N GLU A 160 10.30 -5.08 3.91
CA GLU A 160 10.92 -5.15 5.24
C GLU A 160 12.43 -5.37 5.13
N SER A 161 13.18 -5.01 6.15
CA SER A 161 14.64 -5.24 6.20
C SER A 161 14.98 -6.71 6.36
N LEU A 162 16.20 -7.11 5.95
CA LEU A 162 16.73 -8.44 6.21
C LEU A 162 17.41 -8.52 7.59
N PRO A 163 17.45 -9.71 8.24
CA PRO A 163 18.09 -9.87 9.54
C PRO A 163 19.61 -9.64 9.46
N GLN A 164 20.20 -9.06 10.51
CA GLN A 164 21.67 -8.90 10.70
C GLN A 164 22.36 -7.91 9.76
N GLU A 165 21.60 -7.20 8.95
CA GLU A 165 22.09 -6.12 8.12
C GLU A 165 21.74 -4.79 8.81
N GLY A 166 22.57 -3.76 8.62
CA GLY A 166 22.35 -2.42 9.17
C GLY A 166 21.03 -1.80 8.71
N ILE A 167 20.68 -0.69 9.34
CA ILE A 167 19.46 0.08 9.09
C ILE A 167 19.39 0.46 7.60
N ASN A 168 18.36 0.01 6.89
CA ASN A 168 18.15 0.32 5.47
C ASN A 168 17.14 1.48 5.28
N GLN A 169 16.78 1.78 4.03
CA GLN A 169 15.82 2.85 3.71
C GLN A 169 14.40 2.61 4.26
N VAL A 170 13.97 1.36 4.44
CA VAL A 170 12.66 1.00 5.00
C VAL A 170 12.64 1.30 6.50
N ASP A 171 13.70 0.91 7.22
CA ASP A 171 13.82 1.20 8.66
C ASP A 171 13.85 2.71 8.92
N GLN A 172 14.68 3.44 8.18
CA GLN A 172 14.73 4.91 8.27
C GLN A 172 13.35 5.51 8.00
N PHE A 173 12.65 5.01 6.98
CA PHE A 173 11.32 5.50 6.65
C PHE A 173 10.30 5.23 7.77
N ILE A 174 10.36 4.07 8.42
CA ILE A 174 9.51 3.76 9.59
C ILE A 174 9.86 4.70 10.76
N GLU A 175 11.14 4.92 11.06
CA GLU A 175 11.57 5.81 12.14
C GLU A 175 11.09 7.26 11.95
N HIS A 176 11.15 7.79 10.73
CA HIS A 176 10.71 9.16 10.44
C HIS A 176 9.19 9.36 10.50
N HIS A 177 8.43 8.25 10.47
CA HIS A 177 6.97 8.31 10.39
C HIS A 177 6.26 7.70 11.59
N THR A 178 6.97 7.04 12.50
CA THR A 178 6.44 6.54 13.78
C THR A 178 6.88 7.44 14.93
N ASP A 179 5.95 7.83 15.80
CA ASP A 179 6.28 8.55 17.04
C ASP A 179 6.85 7.55 18.08
N GLY A 180 8.08 7.06 17.85
CA GLY A 180 8.90 6.37 18.83
C GLY A 180 8.49 4.94 19.25
N GLY A 181 9.35 3.97 18.90
CA GLY A 181 9.52 2.73 19.67
C GLY A 181 8.62 1.54 19.29
N PHE A 182 9.26 0.37 19.14
CA PHE A 182 8.72 -0.90 18.68
C PHE A 182 7.77 -1.65 19.65
N ALA A 183 6.96 -0.99 20.48
CA ALA A 183 6.10 -1.68 21.46
C ALA A 183 4.69 -1.09 21.64
N GLU A 184 3.70 -1.81 21.09
CA GLU A 184 2.21 -1.80 21.30
C GLU A 184 1.36 -0.57 20.91
N PRO A 185 0.11 -0.74 20.39
CA PRO A 185 -0.49 -1.89 19.72
C PRO A 185 -0.16 -1.82 18.21
N LEU A 186 0.81 -2.63 17.77
CA LEU A 186 1.26 -2.83 16.37
C LEU A 186 1.18 -1.61 15.42
N PHE A 187 1.74 -0.49 15.93
CA PHE A 187 2.25 0.71 15.23
C PHE A 187 1.29 1.89 14.98
N SER A 188 1.73 3.09 15.36
CA SER A 188 0.92 4.32 15.37
C SER A 188 0.79 5.00 14.01
N LYS A 189 1.75 4.83 13.08
CA LYS A 189 1.78 5.50 11.76
C LYS A 189 2.71 4.77 10.78
N ASN A 190 2.20 4.38 9.62
CA ASN A 190 2.99 3.89 8.49
C ASN A 190 2.83 4.85 7.31
N SER A 191 3.81 4.86 6.43
CA SER A 191 3.84 5.79 5.30
C SER A 191 3.80 5.08 3.95
N VAL A 192 3.17 5.74 2.99
CA VAL A 192 3.01 5.27 1.62
C VAL A 192 3.98 6.07 0.76
N PHE A 193 4.72 5.39 -0.12
CA PHE A 193 5.40 6.05 -1.23
C PHE A 193 4.63 5.79 -2.53
N LEU A 194 4.74 6.71 -3.48
CA LEU A 194 4.12 6.60 -4.80
C LEU A 194 5.18 6.24 -5.82
N GLU A 195 4.93 5.19 -6.60
CA GLU A 195 5.71 4.82 -7.78
C GLU A 195 4.86 5.07 -9.03
N LEU A 196 5.42 5.73 -10.04
CA LEU A 196 4.78 5.91 -11.35
C LEU A 196 5.29 4.84 -12.32
N ILE A 197 4.39 3.98 -12.79
CA ILE A 197 4.71 2.86 -13.68
C ILE A 197 3.92 3.00 -14.99
N GLU A 198 4.61 2.86 -16.13
CA GLU A 198 3.99 2.63 -17.43
C GLU A 198 4.12 1.15 -17.81
N ARG A 199 3.00 0.46 -18.02
CA ARG A 199 2.98 -0.93 -18.49
C ARG A 199 2.80 -0.99 -20.00
N ARG A 200 3.79 -1.56 -20.70
CA ARG A 200 3.68 -1.92 -22.13
C ARG A 200 3.64 -3.43 -22.26
N SER A 201 2.43 -3.99 -22.19
CA SER A 201 2.16 -5.45 -22.21
C SER A 201 2.85 -6.24 -21.09
N ALA A 202 3.13 -5.59 -19.96
CA ALA A 202 3.78 -6.20 -18.79
C ALA A 202 2.81 -6.31 -17.62
N GLU A 203 2.58 -7.52 -17.13
CA GLU A 203 1.59 -7.79 -16.06
C GLU A 203 2.21 -7.88 -14.65
N GLY A 204 3.52 -8.16 -14.56
CA GLY A 204 4.29 -8.32 -13.30
C GLY A 204 5.22 -7.14 -12.98
N PHE A 205 5.98 -7.24 -11.90
CA PHE A 205 6.86 -6.14 -11.44
C PHE A 205 8.20 -6.09 -12.18
N GLY A 206 8.84 -7.25 -12.36
CA GLY A 206 10.15 -7.38 -13.00
C GLY A 206 11.30 -7.13 -12.03
N GLU A 207 11.99 -8.20 -11.62
CA GLU A 207 13.12 -8.17 -10.66
C GLU A 207 14.19 -7.13 -11.00
N GLY A 208 14.52 -6.98 -12.29
CA GLY A 208 15.52 -6.01 -12.74
C GLY A 208 15.16 -4.57 -12.40
N ASN A 209 13.88 -4.19 -12.56
CA ASN A 209 13.40 -2.85 -12.23
C ASN A 209 13.47 -2.62 -10.72
N ILE A 210 13.03 -3.60 -9.93
CA ILE A 210 13.07 -3.52 -8.47
C ILE A 210 14.51 -3.34 -7.97
N ARG A 211 15.45 -4.15 -8.46
CA ARG A 211 16.87 -4.03 -8.06
C ARG A 211 17.48 -2.71 -8.49
N ALA A 212 17.09 -2.18 -9.66
CA ALA A 212 17.57 -0.87 -10.12
C ALA A 212 17.04 0.27 -9.23
N LEU A 213 15.75 0.29 -8.92
CA LEU A 213 15.15 1.28 -8.02
C LEU A 213 15.79 1.25 -6.64
N TRP A 214 15.98 0.04 -6.09
CA TRP A 214 16.67 -0.13 -4.80
C TRP A 214 18.07 0.47 -4.83
N ARG A 215 18.88 0.18 -5.87
CA ARG A 215 20.23 0.73 -6.01
C ARG A 215 20.23 2.25 -6.12
N SER A 216 19.36 2.83 -6.94
CA SER A 216 19.27 4.29 -7.09
C SER A 216 18.93 5.01 -5.79
N MET A 217 18.13 4.38 -4.91
CA MET A 217 17.88 4.92 -3.57
C MET A 217 19.13 4.84 -2.67
N GLN A 218 19.88 3.74 -2.73
CA GLN A 218 21.13 3.62 -1.96
C GLN A 218 22.16 4.65 -2.41
N ASP A 219 22.38 4.79 -3.71
CA ASP A 219 23.33 5.75 -4.27
C ASP A 219 22.99 7.19 -3.81
N LEU A 220 21.70 7.54 -3.76
CA LEU A 220 21.25 8.83 -3.25
C LEU A 220 21.52 9.02 -1.74
N GLN A 221 21.32 7.98 -0.93
CA GLN A 221 21.59 8.04 0.51
C GLN A 221 23.09 8.18 0.79
N GLU A 222 23.93 7.44 0.08
CA GLU A 222 25.39 7.56 0.16
C GLU A 222 25.85 8.98 -0.21
N ASP A 223 25.36 9.53 -1.33
CA ASP A 223 25.67 10.91 -1.77
C ASP A 223 25.27 11.98 -0.75
N LEU A 224 24.13 11.81 -0.07
CA LEU A 224 23.67 12.73 0.98
C LEU A 224 24.57 12.66 2.22
N THR A 225 24.92 11.45 2.68
CA THR A 225 25.83 11.27 3.82
C THR A 225 27.23 11.84 3.56
N VAL A 226 27.76 11.71 2.34
CA VAL A 226 29.06 12.31 1.96
C VAL A 226 28.99 13.84 2.03
N LYS A 227 27.93 14.46 1.50
CA LYS A 227 27.76 15.92 1.53
C LYS A 227 27.61 16.49 2.94
N GLU A 228 26.95 15.75 3.85
CA GLU A 228 26.83 16.16 5.25
C GLU A 228 28.18 16.09 5.99
N HIS A 229 29.02 15.10 5.67
CA HIS A 229 30.37 14.98 6.21
C HIS A 229 31.34 16.02 5.66
N GLU A 230 31.19 16.44 4.41
CA GLU A 230 32.00 17.51 3.79
C GLU A 230 31.60 18.92 4.26
N ALA A 231 30.39 19.07 4.81
CA ALA A 231 29.86 20.36 5.30
C ALA A 231 30.15 20.62 6.79
N GLN A 232 30.78 19.69 7.51
CA GLN A 232 31.22 19.80 8.91
C GLN A 232 32.73 20.07 9.02
#